data_AF-A0A0W1GPC6-F1
#
_entry.id   AF-A0A0W1GPC6-F1
#
_cell.length_a   1.000
_cell.length_b   1.000
_cell.length_c   1.000
_cell.angle_alpha   90.00
_cell.angle_beta   90.00
_cell.angle_gamma   90.00
#
_symmetry.space_group_name_H-M   'P 1'
#
loop_
_entity.id
_entity.type
_entity.pdbx_description
1 polymer ?
#
loop_
_entity_poly.entity_id
_entity_poly.type
_entity_poly.pdbx_seq_one_letter_code
_entity_poly.pdbx_strand_id
1 'polypeptide(L)'
;MSAKSDALEQAVTVLIQARAALEAAPGARARARVDRAFAQLARLAAPRIRYFTRTYGLSDVAEDAQQACAIALHRAADHYDPARARFTTYVNWQIRAELQALRLRLHGDQRCAGRRQVAATLSYEALADEGVDEWLVDPAAEEATEQAASDGMAALVADRLVAEWTSRRQSALLRTPRGAAAPARIAAKVRDEGVLVRRQLTHTEALVERLGEADRHTVRRAFAEMARLAGAKPH
;
A
#
# COMPACT_ATOMS: atom_id res chain seq x y z
N MET A 1 20.81 43.65 10.36
CA MET A 1 19.54 42.93 10.68
C MET A 1 18.63 43.02 9.47
N SER A 2 17.83 41.98 9.17
CA SER A 2 16.99 41.98 7.95
C SER A 2 15.58 42.42 8.29
N ALA A 3 15.06 43.44 7.60
CA ALA A 3 13.69 43.95 7.75
C ALA A 3 12.62 42.84 7.66
N LYS A 4 12.90 41.77 6.91
CA LYS A 4 12.00 40.61 6.81
C LYS A 4 11.91 39.81 8.10
N SER A 5 13.02 39.70 8.84
CA SER A 5 13.05 39.01 10.13
C SER A 5 12.26 39.79 11.18
N ASP A 6 12.43 41.11 11.22
CA ASP A 6 11.73 41.98 12.17
C ASP A 6 10.22 42.01 11.86
N ALA A 7 9.82 42.01 10.58
CA ALA A 7 8.42 41.91 10.19
C ALA A 7 7.77 40.59 10.63
N LEU A 8 8.50 39.47 10.55
CA LEU A 8 8.00 38.16 11.01
C LEU A 8 7.85 38.14 12.54
N GLU A 9 8.81 38.75 13.25
CA GLU A 9 8.81 38.90 14.70
C GLU A 9 7.59 39.70 15.17
N GLN A 10 7.34 40.85 14.55
CA GLN A 10 6.16 41.67 14.85
C GLN A 10 4.86 40.92 14.56
N ALA A 11 4.78 40.21 13.45
CA ALA A 11 3.58 39.47 13.06
C ALA A 11 3.24 38.34 14.06
N VAL A 12 4.23 37.62 14.59
CA VAL A 12 3.96 36.60 15.62
C VAL A 12 3.52 37.23 16.93
N THR A 13 4.11 38.37 17.35
CA THR A 13 3.66 39.09 18.54
C THR A 13 2.20 39.55 18.41
N VAL A 14 1.81 40.06 17.24
CA VAL A 14 0.41 40.46 16.96
C VAL A 14 -0.53 39.25 17.03
N LEU A 15 -0.12 38.09 16.51
CA LEU A 15 -0.91 36.86 16.60
C LEU A 15 -1.09 36.39 18.05
N ILE A 16 -0.02 36.37 18.84
CA ILE A 16 -0.07 35.99 20.26
C ILE A 16 -1.01 36.92 21.04
N GLN A 17 -0.89 38.24 20.84
CA GLN A 17 -1.79 39.23 21.45
C GLN A 17 -3.25 39.03 21.02
N ALA A 18 -3.50 38.73 19.75
CA ALA A 18 -4.85 38.46 19.26
C ALA A 18 -5.46 37.20 19.88
N ARG A 19 -4.66 36.14 20.08
CA ARG A 19 -5.08 34.92 20.77
C ARG A 19 -5.42 35.18 22.24
N ALA A 20 -4.56 35.90 22.96
CA ALA A 20 -4.82 36.28 24.35
C ALA A 20 -6.11 37.14 24.49
N ALA A 21 -6.36 38.04 23.54
CA ALA A 21 -7.60 38.82 23.53
C ALA A 21 -8.84 37.97 23.25
N LEU A 22 -8.73 36.95 22.40
CA LEU A 22 -9.80 35.99 22.13
C LEU A 22 -10.13 35.13 23.35
N GLU A 23 -9.10 34.67 24.07
CA GLU A 23 -9.24 33.94 25.34
C GLU A 23 -9.96 34.79 26.40
N ALA A 24 -9.56 36.06 26.54
CA ALA A 24 -10.14 36.97 27.53
C ALA A 24 -11.58 37.39 27.19
N ALA A 25 -11.91 37.55 25.90
CA ALA A 25 -13.23 37.97 25.45
C ALA A 25 -13.63 37.26 24.15
N PRO A 26 -14.21 36.04 24.24
CA PRO A 26 -14.60 35.26 23.08
C PRO A 26 -15.67 35.97 22.22
N GLY A 27 -15.47 35.98 20.90
CA GLY A 27 -16.45 36.54 19.97
C GLY A 27 -16.01 36.52 18.50
N ALA A 28 -16.97 36.73 17.58
CA ALA A 28 -16.72 36.66 16.14
C ALA A 28 -15.64 37.65 15.67
N ARG A 29 -15.62 38.88 16.22
CA ARG A 29 -14.61 39.89 15.90
C ARG A 29 -13.21 39.50 16.37
N ALA A 30 -13.10 38.86 17.54
CA ALA A 30 -11.83 38.39 18.07
C ALA A 30 -11.28 37.21 17.26
N ARG A 31 -12.14 36.25 16.86
CA ARG A 31 -11.77 35.17 15.93
C ARG A 31 -11.25 35.70 14.61
N ALA A 32 -12.00 36.62 13.98
CA ALA A 32 -11.58 37.26 12.73
C ALA A 32 -10.28 38.08 12.86
N ARG A 33 -9.91 38.54 14.06
CA ARG A 33 -8.63 39.20 14.32
C ARG A 33 -7.48 38.18 14.37
N VAL A 34 -7.68 37.04 15.03
CA VAL A 34 -6.72 35.93 15.04
C VAL A 34 -6.47 35.42 13.62
N ASP A 35 -7.54 35.20 12.84
CA ASP A 35 -7.43 34.70 11.47
C ASP A 35 -6.62 35.65 10.58
N ARG A 36 -6.88 36.96 10.67
CA ARG A 36 -6.11 37.98 9.94
C ARG A 36 -4.65 38.04 10.37
N ALA A 37 -4.37 37.95 11.68
CA ALA A 37 -3.00 37.95 12.19
C ALA A 37 -2.23 36.69 11.71
N PHE A 38 -2.88 35.53 11.73
CA PHE A 38 -2.30 34.28 11.24
C PHE A 38 -2.05 34.34 9.72
N ALA A 39 -3.03 34.82 8.94
CA ALA A 39 -2.88 34.98 7.50
C ALA A 39 -1.71 35.91 7.15
N GLN A 40 -1.54 37.00 7.90
CA GLN A 40 -0.40 37.91 7.74
C GLN A 40 0.94 37.23 8.03
N LEU A 41 1.02 36.44 9.12
CA LEU A 41 2.22 35.67 9.46
C LEU A 41 2.54 34.64 8.37
N ALA A 42 1.55 33.88 7.92
CA ALA A 42 1.69 32.89 6.87
C ALA A 42 2.16 33.52 5.55
N ARG A 43 1.61 34.69 5.18
CA ARG A 43 2.03 35.45 3.99
C ARG A 43 3.50 35.85 4.05
N LEU A 44 3.99 36.29 5.21
CA LEU A 44 5.40 36.65 5.39
C LEU A 44 6.33 35.42 5.36
N ALA A 45 5.86 34.27 5.86
CA ALA A 45 6.61 33.02 5.83
C ALA A 45 6.61 32.33 4.44
N ALA A 46 5.62 32.61 3.59
CA ALA A 46 5.39 31.90 2.33
C ALA A 46 6.62 31.82 1.39
N PRO A 47 7.42 32.88 1.16
CA PRO A 47 8.62 32.78 0.32
C PRO A 47 9.64 31.77 0.85
N ARG A 48 9.74 31.65 2.17
CA ARG A 48 10.68 30.76 2.84
C ARG A 48 10.19 29.33 2.87
N ILE A 49 8.87 29.14 3.04
CA ILE A 49 8.21 27.84 2.85
C ILE A 49 8.49 27.34 1.44
N ARG A 50 8.21 28.14 0.39
CA ARG A 50 8.51 27.76 -1.01
C ARG A 50 9.97 27.38 -1.23
N TYR A 51 10.89 28.14 -0.65
CA TYR A 51 12.33 27.82 -0.71
C TYR A 51 12.63 26.44 -0.10
N PHE A 52 12.14 26.18 1.11
CA PHE A 52 12.38 24.89 1.76
C PHE A 52 11.65 23.74 1.06
N THR A 53 10.41 23.92 0.61
CA THR A 53 9.68 22.92 -0.19
C THR A 53 10.52 22.45 -1.38
N ARG A 54 11.11 23.38 -2.15
CA ARG A 54 12.02 23.02 -3.25
C ARG A 54 13.29 22.32 -2.76
N THR A 55 13.91 22.85 -1.70
CA THR A 55 15.15 22.30 -1.11
C THR A 55 14.97 20.86 -0.62
N TYR A 56 13.78 20.52 -0.14
CA TYR A 56 13.43 19.19 0.35
C TYR A 56 12.90 18.26 -0.76
N GLY A 57 12.85 18.71 -2.01
CA GLY A 57 12.41 17.91 -3.16
C GLY A 57 10.90 17.68 -3.21
N LEU A 58 10.10 18.54 -2.59
CA LEU A 58 8.63 18.38 -2.43
C LEU A 58 7.85 19.31 -3.38
N SER A 59 8.39 19.58 -4.57
CA SER A 59 7.79 20.56 -5.50
C SER A 59 6.55 20.01 -6.21
N ASP A 60 6.49 18.69 -6.39
CA ASP A 60 5.35 17.92 -6.89
C ASP A 60 4.17 17.91 -5.92
N VAL A 61 4.43 17.99 -4.62
CA VAL A 61 3.43 18.06 -3.52
C VAL A 61 3.45 19.40 -2.79
N ALA A 62 3.64 20.49 -3.55
CA ALA A 62 3.83 21.82 -2.97
C ALA A 62 2.65 22.32 -2.12
N GLU A 63 1.42 21.90 -2.45
CA GLU A 63 0.22 22.24 -1.68
C GLU A 63 0.22 21.57 -0.30
N ASP A 64 0.50 20.26 -0.23
CA ASP A 64 0.63 19.52 1.03
C ASP A 64 1.77 20.07 1.89
N ALA A 65 2.91 20.40 1.26
CA ALA A 65 4.03 21.05 1.93
C ALA A 65 3.64 22.41 2.52
N GLN A 66 2.83 23.20 1.81
CA GLN A 66 2.31 24.47 2.31
C GLN A 66 1.38 24.26 3.51
N GLN A 67 0.47 23.29 3.45
CA GLN A 67 -0.44 22.98 4.56
C GLN A 67 0.31 22.48 5.80
N ALA A 68 1.26 21.56 5.64
CA ALA A 68 2.11 21.08 6.73
C ALA A 68 2.89 22.23 7.39
N CYS A 69 3.46 23.14 6.58
CA CYS A 69 4.15 24.33 7.10
C CYS A 69 3.20 25.32 7.79
N ALA A 70 1.95 25.44 7.37
CA ALA A 70 0.95 26.26 8.05
C ALA A 70 0.62 25.71 9.44
N ILE A 71 0.50 24.38 9.58
CA ILE A 71 0.35 23.72 10.88
C ILE A 71 1.60 23.97 11.76
N ALA A 72 2.79 23.86 11.18
CA ALA A 72 4.05 24.16 11.86
C ALA A 72 4.08 25.60 12.40
N LEU A 73 3.68 26.57 11.57
CA LEU A 73 3.59 27.98 11.94
C LEU A 73 2.61 28.21 13.09
N HIS A 74 1.44 27.56 13.04
CA HIS A 74 0.42 27.66 14.08
C HIS A 74 0.96 27.18 15.42
N ARG A 75 1.53 25.97 15.45
CA ARG A 75 2.12 25.37 16.65
C ARG A 75 3.32 26.14 17.16
N ALA A 76 4.15 26.65 16.25
CA ALA A 76 5.30 27.48 16.59
C ALA A 76 4.86 28.77 17.28
N ALA A 77 3.78 29.41 16.83
CA ALA A 77 3.26 30.60 17.49
C ALA A 77 2.72 30.32 18.90
N ASP A 78 2.19 29.12 19.18
CA ASP A 78 1.71 28.74 20.52
C ASP A 78 2.85 28.54 21.53
N HIS A 79 3.99 28.01 21.08
CA HIS A 79 5.11 27.64 21.96
C HIS A 79 6.28 28.64 21.87
N TYR A 80 6.05 29.79 21.23
CA TYR A 80 7.12 30.76 21.01
C TYR A 80 7.51 31.48 22.31
N ASP A 81 8.78 31.36 22.69
CA ASP A 81 9.39 32.10 23.80
C ASP A 81 10.49 33.04 23.27
N PRO A 82 10.24 34.37 23.24
CA PRO A 82 11.20 35.35 22.73
C PRO A 82 12.46 35.48 23.60
N ALA A 83 12.45 34.99 24.85
CA ALA A 83 13.64 35.00 25.70
C ALA A 83 14.66 33.92 25.28
N ARG A 84 14.21 32.85 24.63
CA ARG A 84 15.06 31.72 24.22
C ARG A 84 15.69 31.93 22.85
N ALA A 85 14.93 32.41 21.88
CA ALA A 85 15.39 32.60 20.51
C ALA A 85 14.49 33.57 19.75
N ARG A 86 15.00 34.13 18.65
CA ARG A 86 14.17 34.87 17.67
C ARG A 86 13.19 33.94 16.96
N PHE A 87 12.02 34.46 16.61
CA PHE A 87 10.96 33.65 16.00
C PHE A 87 11.40 33.05 14.67
N THR A 88 12.08 33.84 13.83
CA THR A 88 12.65 33.34 12.56
C THR A 88 13.57 32.14 12.74
N THR A 89 14.35 32.09 13.81
CA THR A 89 15.25 30.96 14.07
C THR A 89 14.42 29.75 14.46
N TYR A 90 13.56 29.91 15.45
CA TYR A 90 12.70 28.84 15.97
C TYR A 90 11.79 28.24 14.89
N VAL A 91 11.07 29.08 14.14
CA VAL A 91 10.11 28.63 13.13
C VAL A 91 10.77 27.92 11.95
N ASN A 92 12.03 28.27 11.61
CA ASN A 92 12.77 27.55 10.57
C ASN A 92 13.05 26.10 10.96
N TRP A 93 13.35 25.85 12.24
CA TRP A 93 13.51 24.49 12.74
C TRP A 93 12.20 23.71 12.63
N GLN A 94 11.08 24.33 13.01
CA GLN A 94 9.75 23.70 12.91
C GLN A 94 9.37 23.39 11.46
N ILE A 95 9.53 24.34 10.54
CA ILE A 95 9.26 24.15 9.11
C ILE A 95 10.11 23.01 8.54
N ARG A 96 11.41 22.99 8.85
CA ARG A 96 12.32 21.93 8.37
C ARG A 96 11.95 20.55 8.92
N ALA A 97 11.52 20.47 10.17
CA ALA A 97 11.09 19.21 10.79
C ALA A 97 9.82 18.66 10.11
N GLU A 98 8.81 19.49 9.89
CA GLU A 98 7.56 19.07 9.24
C GLU A 98 7.77 18.69 7.77
N LEU A 99 8.60 19.43 7.03
CA LEU A 99 8.96 19.07 5.65
C LEU A 99 9.77 17.77 5.58
N GLN A 100 10.68 17.54 6.53
CA GLN A 100 11.40 16.27 6.62
C GLN A 100 10.46 15.11 6.92
N ALA A 101 9.49 15.30 7.83
CA ALA A 101 8.49 14.30 8.16
C ALA A 101 7.58 14.00 6.97
N LEU A 102 7.13 15.03 6.24
CA LEU A 102 6.34 14.87 5.03
C LEU A 102 7.10 14.09 3.95
N ARG A 103 8.35 14.48 3.69
CA ARG A 103 9.25 13.77 2.76
C ARG A 103 9.42 12.30 3.14
N LEU A 104 9.64 12.02 4.42
CA LEU A 104 9.80 10.65 4.90
C LEU A 104 8.52 9.81 4.69
N ARG A 105 7.35 10.39 4.92
CA ARG A 105 6.07 9.68 4.72
C ARG A 105 5.77 9.41 3.24
N LEU A 106 6.07 10.36 2.36
CA LEU A 106 5.76 10.24 0.94
C LEU A 106 6.81 9.44 0.17
N HIS A 107 8.09 9.67 0.45
CA HIS A 107 9.19 9.11 -0.33
C HIS A 107 10.03 8.09 0.45
N GLY A 108 9.72 7.83 1.72
CA GLY A 108 10.51 6.95 2.59
C GLY A 108 11.85 7.55 2.99
N ASP A 109 12.66 6.77 3.72
CA ASP A 109 14.04 7.16 4.01
C ASP A 109 14.90 6.90 2.77
N GLN A 110 15.39 7.98 2.15
CA GLN A 110 16.26 7.85 0.98
C GLN A 110 17.62 7.20 1.29
N ARG A 111 18.04 7.12 2.57
CA ARG A 111 19.20 6.29 2.93
C ARG A 111 18.92 4.79 2.78
N CYS A 112 17.65 4.42 2.84
CA CYS A 112 17.17 3.09 2.46
C CYS A 112 16.79 3.00 0.97
N ALA A 113 16.95 4.06 0.16
CA ALA A 113 16.60 4.04 -1.26
C ALA A 113 17.51 3.15 -2.11
N GLY A 114 18.69 2.73 -1.62
CA GLY A 114 19.41 1.59 -2.22
C GLY A 114 18.62 0.28 -2.17
N ARG A 115 17.53 0.20 -1.38
CA ARG A 115 16.57 -0.91 -1.34
C ARG A 115 15.18 -0.55 -1.89
N ARG A 116 14.96 0.69 -2.33
CA ARG A 116 13.68 1.18 -2.89
C ARG A 116 13.95 2.25 -3.96
N GLN A 117 14.77 1.91 -4.94
CA GLN A 117 15.04 2.80 -6.06
C GLN A 117 13.88 2.74 -7.06
N VAL A 118 13.40 3.92 -7.42
CA VAL A 118 12.79 4.28 -8.71
C VAL A 118 11.47 3.57 -9.05
N ALA A 119 10.37 4.23 -8.66
CA ALA A 119 9.06 4.03 -9.29
C ALA A 119 8.99 4.71 -10.68
N ALA A 120 9.99 4.46 -11.53
CA ALA A 120 9.75 4.40 -12.96
C ALA A 120 9.64 2.92 -13.25
N THR A 121 8.41 2.44 -13.47
CA THR A 121 8.19 1.07 -13.92
C THR A 121 8.75 0.97 -15.34
N LEU A 122 10.05 0.71 -15.44
CA LEU A 122 10.69 0.39 -16.70
C LEU A 122 10.41 -1.08 -16.98
N SER A 123 10.00 -1.40 -18.20
CA SER A 123 9.88 -2.80 -18.62
C SER A 123 11.28 -3.40 -18.59
N TYR A 124 11.40 -4.58 -17.99
CA TYR A 124 12.65 -5.34 -17.98
C TYR A 124 13.13 -5.64 -19.41
N GLU A 125 12.20 -5.98 -20.31
CA GLU A 125 12.47 -6.16 -21.75
C GLU A 125 13.15 -4.94 -22.40
N ALA A 126 12.85 -3.73 -21.94
CA ALA A 126 13.45 -2.52 -22.49
C ALA A 126 14.91 -2.30 -22.05
N LEU A 127 15.36 -3.02 -21.02
CA LEU A 127 16.69 -2.92 -20.43
C LEU A 127 17.55 -4.17 -20.71
N ALA A 128 16.93 -5.30 -21.07
CA ALA A 128 17.63 -6.54 -21.41
C ALA A 128 18.62 -6.34 -22.57
N ASP A 129 18.25 -5.57 -23.59
CA ASP A 129 19.12 -5.26 -24.74
C ASP A 129 20.39 -4.45 -24.36
N GLU A 130 20.41 -3.81 -23.19
CA GLU A 130 21.56 -3.06 -22.66
C GLU A 130 22.50 -3.92 -21.78
N GLY A 131 22.24 -5.23 -21.67
CA GLY A 131 23.10 -6.16 -20.94
C GLY A 131 22.92 -6.12 -19.41
N VAL A 132 21.76 -5.67 -18.93
CA VAL A 132 21.45 -5.54 -17.50
C VAL A 132 21.39 -6.91 -16.78
N ASP A 133 21.18 -8.00 -17.52
CA ASP A 133 21.22 -9.38 -16.99
C ASP A 133 22.54 -9.69 -16.27
N GLU A 134 23.67 -9.13 -16.73
CA GLU A 134 24.98 -9.34 -16.10
C GLU A 134 25.12 -8.61 -14.75
N TRP A 135 24.23 -7.67 -14.45
CA TRP A 135 24.24 -6.86 -13.23
C TRP A 135 23.21 -7.33 -12.20
N LEU A 136 22.40 -8.33 -12.54
CA LEU A 136 21.49 -8.96 -11.59
C LEU A 136 22.28 -9.72 -10.53
N VAL A 137 21.95 -9.45 -9.27
CA VAL A 137 22.56 -10.13 -8.10
C VAL A 137 22.23 -11.62 -8.09
N ASP A 138 21.10 -11.99 -8.67
CA ASP A 138 20.66 -13.37 -8.86
C ASP A 138 20.03 -13.51 -10.26
N PRO A 139 20.75 -14.05 -11.26
CA PRO A 139 20.25 -14.19 -12.62
C PRO A 139 19.12 -15.22 -12.74
N ALA A 140 18.91 -16.09 -11.75
CA ALA A 140 17.80 -17.05 -11.74
C ALA A 140 16.53 -16.48 -11.09
N ALA A 141 16.56 -15.24 -10.56
CA ALA A 141 15.45 -14.69 -9.79
C ALA A 141 14.17 -14.51 -10.61
N GLU A 142 14.29 -14.14 -11.89
CA GLU A 142 13.16 -14.00 -12.80
C GLU A 142 12.51 -15.35 -13.08
N GLU A 143 13.28 -16.32 -13.60
CA GLU A 143 12.80 -17.67 -13.88
C GLU A 143 12.19 -18.33 -12.64
N ALA A 144 12.83 -18.18 -11.46
CA ALA A 144 12.30 -18.72 -10.21
C ALA A 144 11.00 -18.03 -9.78
N THR A 145 10.87 -16.71 -9.99
CA THR A 145 9.66 -15.96 -9.65
C THR A 145 8.52 -16.31 -10.59
N GLU A 146 8.78 -16.40 -11.89
CA GLU A 146 7.79 -16.80 -12.89
C GLU A 146 7.31 -18.24 -12.67
N GLN A 147 8.25 -19.15 -12.41
CA GLN A 147 7.92 -20.54 -12.10
C GLN A 147 7.07 -20.62 -10.83
N ALA A 148 7.45 -19.93 -9.76
CA ALA A 148 6.68 -19.90 -8.51
C ALA A 148 5.29 -19.26 -8.69
N ALA A 149 5.17 -18.21 -9.50
CA ALA A 149 3.89 -17.58 -9.82
C ALA A 149 3.00 -18.51 -10.65
N SER A 150 3.56 -19.19 -11.64
CA SER A 150 2.89 -20.19 -12.47
C SER A 150 2.40 -21.37 -11.61
N ASP A 151 3.26 -21.92 -10.77
CA ASP A 151 2.93 -23.01 -9.84
C ASP A 151 1.84 -22.59 -8.85
N GLY A 152 1.93 -21.36 -8.32
CA GLY A 152 0.92 -20.78 -7.45
C GLY A 152 -0.44 -20.65 -8.14
N MET A 153 -0.47 -20.14 -9.38
CA MET A 153 -1.70 -20.02 -10.17
C MET A 153 -2.28 -21.40 -10.49
N ALA A 154 -1.46 -22.35 -10.91
CA ALA A 154 -1.87 -23.74 -11.17
C ALA A 154 -2.47 -24.39 -9.92
N ALA A 155 -1.85 -24.19 -8.75
CA ALA A 155 -2.34 -24.71 -7.48
C ALA A 155 -3.72 -24.14 -7.10
N LEU A 156 -3.90 -22.82 -7.25
CA LEU A 156 -5.18 -22.13 -6.99
C LEU A 156 -6.29 -22.59 -7.93
N VAL A 157 -5.98 -22.73 -9.22
CA VAL A 157 -6.93 -23.24 -10.22
C VAL A 157 -7.31 -24.68 -9.90
N ALA A 158 -6.34 -25.54 -9.56
CA ALA A 158 -6.60 -26.91 -9.16
C ALA A 158 -7.49 -27.00 -7.91
N ASP A 159 -7.23 -26.16 -6.89
CA ASP A 159 -8.06 -26.09 -5.68
C ASP A 159 -9.49 -25.68 -6.01
N ARG A 160 -9.67 -24.67 -6.88
CA ARG A 160 -10.98 -24.21 -7.31
C ARG A 160 -11.75 -25.30 -8.06
N LEU A 161 -11.11 -25.97 -9.01
CA LEU A 161 -11.71 -27.05 -9.80
C LEU A 161 -12.14 -28.23 -8.91
N VAL A 162 -11.27 -28.63 -7.97
CA VAL A 162 -11.56 -29.72 -7.04
C VAL A 162 -12.68 -29.34 -6.07
N ALA A 163 -12.69 -28.13 -5.53
CA ALA A 163 -13.75 -27.67 -4.64
C ALA A 163 -15.13 -27.66 -5.33
N GLU A 164 -15.19 -27.18 -6.57
CA GLU A 164 -16.43 -27.18 -7.34
C GLU A 164 -16.90 -28.61 -7.67
N TRP A 165 -15.97 -29.44 -8.15
CA TRP A 165 -16.26 -30.83 -8.48
C TRP A 165 -16.73 -31.63 -7.25
N THR A 166 -16.02 -31.54 -6.13
CA THR A 166 -16.38 -32.22 -4.87
C THR A 166 -17.75 -31.77 -4.35
N SER A 167 -18.08 -30.48 -4.41
CA SER A 167 -19.39 -29.96 -4.03
C SER A 167 -20.54 -30.58 -4.85
N ARG A 168 -20.38 -30.62 -6.17
CA ARG A 168 -21.35 -31.25 -7.09
C ARG A 168 -21.44 -32.75 -6.86
N ARG A 169 -20.30 -33.41 -6.69
CA ARG A 169 -20.20 -34.84 -6.43
C ARG A 169 -20.90 -35.23 -5.13
N GLN A 170 -20.69 -34.47 -4.06
CA GLN A 170 -21.35 -34.64 -2.78
C GLN A 170 -22.86 -34.47 -2.91
N SER A 171 -23.31 -33.42 -3.59
CA SER A 171 -24.73 -33.17 -3.84
C SER A 171 -25.39 -34.31 -4.64
N ALA A 172 -24.72 -34.82 -5.68
CA ALA A 172 -25.23 -35.94 -6.47
C ALA A 172 -25.36 -37.24 -5.65
N LEU A 173 -24.37 -37.53 -4.78
CA LEU A 173 -24.39 -38.72 -3.92
C LEU A 173 -25.47 -38.63 -2.83
N LEU A 174 -25.64 -37.45 -2.22
CA LEU A 174 -26.64 -37.22 -1.18
C LEU A 174 -28.09 -37.30 -1.69
N ARG A 175 -28.33 -37.10 -3.00
CA ARG A 175 -29.65 -37.29 -3.62
C ARG A 175 -30.09 -38.75 -3.70
N THR A 176 -29.19 -39.71 -3.46
CA THR A 176 -29.53 -41.14 -3.44
C THR A 176 -30.03 -41.57 -2.06
N PRO A 177 -30.98 -42.52 -1.94
CA PRO A 177 -31.48 -42.99 -0.64
C PRO A 177 -30.37 -43.51 0.28
N ARG A 178 -29.36 -44.18 -0.29
CA ARG A 178 -28.18 -44.68 0.44
C ARG A 178 -27.23 -43.55 0.89
N GLY A 179 -27.12 -42.48 0.10
CA GLY A 179 -26.30 -41.32 0.46
C GLY A 179 -26.95 -40.44 1.52
N ALA A 180 -28.27 -40.24 1.43
CA ALA A 180 -29.05 -39.51 2.42
C ALA A 180 -29.01 -40.17 3.82
N ALA A 181 -28.96 -41.51 3.86
CA ALA A 181 -28.87 -42.26 5.12
C ALA A 181 -27.50 -42.17 5.81
N ALA A 182 -26.43 -41.74 5.12
CA ALA A 182 -25.07 -41.72 5.66
C ALA A 182 -24.25 -40.50 5.18
N PRO A 183 -24.66 -39.26 5.48
CA PRO A 183 -24.04 -38.04 4.95
C PRO A 183 -22.57 -37.88 5.35
N ALA A 184 -22.20 -38.29 6.58
CA ALA A 184 -20.82 -38.23 7.06
C ALA A 184 -19.88 -39.14 6.25
N ARG A 185 -20.35 -40.33 5.86
CA ARG A 185 -19.59 -41.27 5.02
C ARG A 185 -19.39 -40.71 3.60
N ILE A 186 -20.40 -40.04 3.06
CA ILE A 186 -20.29 -39.37 1.75
C ILE A 186 -19.29 -38.22 1.82
N ALA A 187 -19.33 -37.39 2.87
CA ALA A 187 -18.39 -36.29 3.05
C ALA A 187 -16.94 -36.77 3.16
N ALA A 188 -16.68 -37.85 3.93
CA ALA A 188 -15.36 -38.46 4.02
C ALA A 188 -14.88 -38.98 2.65
N LYS A 189 -15.73 -39.75 1.95
CA LYS A 189 -15.42 -40.29 0.62
C LYS A 189 -15.08 -39.20 -0.39
N VAL A 190 -15.89 -38.14 -0.46
CA VAL A 190 -15.68 -37.04 -1.41
C VAL A 190 -14.41 -36.26 -1.07
N ARG A 191 -14.06 -36.12 0.21
CA ARG A 191 -12.79 -35.53 0.63
C ARG A 191 -11.61 -36.36 0.13
N ASP A 192 -11.64 -37.67 0.32
CA ASP A 192 -10.57 -38.58 -0.12
C ASP A 192 -10.44 -38.58 -1.65
N GLU A 193 -11.57 -38.65 -2.38
CA GLU A 193 -11.59 -38.52 -3.83
C GLU A 193 -11.04 -37.14 -4.28
N GLY A 194 -11.34 -36.06 -3.54
CA GLY A 194 -10.85 -34.71 -3.81
C GLY A 194 -9.34 -34.57 -3.65
N VAL A 195 -8.76 -35.16 -2.60
CA VAL A 195 -7.30 -35.21 -2.40
C VAL A 195 -6.61 -35.96 -3.54
N LEU A 196 -7.17 -37.09 -3.95
CA LEU A 196 -6.67 -37.88 -5.07
C LEU A 196 -6.68 -37.08 -6.39
N VAL A 197 -7.80 -36.45 -6.72
CA VAL A 197 -7.95 -35.67 -7.96
C VAL A 197 -7.02 -34.44 -7.93
N ARG A 198 -6.90 -33.77 -6.79
CA ARG A 198 -5.98 -32.64 -6.62
C ARG A 198 -4.54 -33.06 -6.92
N ARG A 199 -4.09 -34.17 -6.33
CA ARG A 199 -2.73 -34.71 -6.54
C ARG A 199 -2.43 -34.97 -8.03
N GLN A 200 -3.44 -35.35 -8.82
CA GLN A 200 -3.28 -35.60 -10.25
C GLN A 200 -3.32 -34.32 -11.12
N LEU A 201 -3.85 -33.21 -10.61
CA LEU A 201 -3.89 -31.93 -11.34
C LEU A 201 -2.58 -31.14 -11.22
N THR A 202 -1.82 -31.33 -10.14
CA THR A 202 -0.69 -30.45 -9.79
C THR A 202 0.69 -31.12 -9.86
N HIS A 203 0.80 -32.34 -10.40
CA HIS A 203 2.08 -33.06 -10.47
C HIS A 203 2.61 -33.18 -11.91
N THR A 204 3.85 -32.74 -12.10
CA THR A 204 4.49 -32.62 -13.43
C THR A 204 5.64 -33.59 -13.71
N GLU A 205 6.29 -34.22 -12.72
CA GLU A 205 7.63 -34.84 -13.00
C GLU A 205 7.95 -36.25 -12.45
N ALA A 206 7.06 -36.96 -11.76
CA ALA A 206 7.36 -38.34 -11.36
C ALA A 206 6.21 -39.29 -11.68
N LEU A 207 6.57 -40.47 -12.23
CA LEU A 207 5.70 -41.60 -12.50
C LEU A 207 4.61 -41.69 -11.43
N VAL A 208 3.37 -41.36 -11.83
CA VAL A 208 2.17 -41.59 -11.05
C VAL A 208 2.26 -43.02 -10.52
N GLU A 209 2.35 -43.18 -9.19
CA GLU A 209 2.14 -44.48 -8.55
C GLU A 209 0.95 -45.12 -9.26
N ARG A 210 1.15 -46.30 -9.87
CA ARG A 210 0.14 -46.89 -10.76
C ARG A 210 -1.20 -46.91 -10.03
N LEU A 211 -2.08 -45.96 -10.40
CA LEU A 211 -3.38 -45.85 -9.77
C LEU A 211 -4.10 -47.19 -9.96
N GLY A 212 -4.69 -47.67 -8.87
CA GLY A 212 -5.65 -48.76 -8.93
C GLY A 212 -6.78 -48.42 -9.90
N GLU A 213 -7.46 -49.44 -10.41
CA GLU A 213 -8.49 -49.26 -11.43
C GLU A 213 -9.65 -48.36 -10.94
N ALA A 214 -10.01 -48.47 -9.66
CA ALA A 214 -11.02 -47.62 -9.02
C ALA A 214 -10.60 -46.13 -8.95
N ASP A 215 -9.35 -45.85 -8.60
CA ASP A 215 -8.81 -44.50 -8.50
C ASP A 215 -8.69 -43.86 -9.88
N ARG A 216 -8.24 -44.63 -10.86
CA ARG A 216 -8.18 -44.21 -12.27
C ARG A 216 -9.55 -43.84 -12.81
N HIS A 217 -10.57 -44.64 -12.49
CA HIS A 217 -11.94 -44.33 -12.89
C HIS A 217 -12.45 -43.04 -12.23
N THR A 218 -12.16 -42.84 -10.94
CA THR A 218 -12.51 -41.62 -10.20
C THR A 218 -11.87 -40.37 -10.83
N VAL A 219 -10.56 -40.42 -11.10
CA VAL A 219 -9.83 -39.30 -11.71
C VAL A 219 -10.32 -39.00 -13.12
N ARG A 220 -10.49 -40.02 -13.98
CA ARG A 220 -11.00 -39.84 -15.35
C ARG A 220 -12.39 -39.22 -15.38
N ARG A 221 -13.29 -39.67 -14.49
CA ARG A 221 -14.63 -39.08 -14.36
C ARG A 221 -14.53 -37.61 -13.93
N ALA A 222 -13.70 -37.32 -12.92
CA ALA A 222 -13.53 -35.95 -12.43
C ALA A 222 -13.06 -35.01 -13.54
N PHE A 223 -12.04 -35.40 -14.31
CA PHE A 223 -11.53 -34.60 -15.42
C PHE A 223 -12.55 -34.43 -16.55
N ALA A 224 -13.29 -35.49 -16.90
CA ALA A 224 -14.35 -35.40 -17.90
C ALA A 224 -15.48 -34.45 -17.46
N GLU A 225 -15.85 -34.46 -16.18
CA GLU A 225 -16.85 -33.54 -15.62
C GLU A 225 -16.33 -32.10 -15.59
N MET A 226 -15.08 -31.87 -15.15
CA MET A 226 -14.44 -30.54 -15.15
C MET A 226 -14.33 -29.96 -16.58
N ALA A 227 -13.89 -30.76 -17.55
CA ALA A 227 -13.78 -30.34 -18.95
C ALA A 227 -15.14 -29.98 -19.58
N ARG A 228 -16.18 -30.77 -19.25
CA ARG A 228 -17.54 -30.47 -19.69
C ARG A 228 -18.05 -29.13 -19.14
N LEU A 229 -17.69 -28.79 -17.91
CA LEU A 229 -18.08 -27.53 -17.28
C LEU A 229 -17.31 -26.33 -17.86
N ALA A 230 -16.03 -26.50 -18.16
CA ALA A 230 -15.21 -25.47 -18.82
C ALA A 230 -15.70 -25.16 -20.25
N GLY A 231 -16.26 -26.14 -20.97
CA GLY A 231 -16.82 -25.98 -22.31
C GLY A 231 -18.29 -25.51 -22.37
N ALA A 232 -18.97 -25.39 -21.22
CA ALA A 232 -20.33 -24.87 -21.17
C ALA A 232 -20.30 -23.33 -21.25
N LYS A 233 -21.09 -22.72 -22.14
CA LYS A 233 -21.20 -21.25 -22.22
C LYS A 233 -21.59 -20.69 -20.84
N PRO A 234 -20.95 -19.60 -20.37
CA PRO A 234 -21.36 -18.94 -19.14
C PRO A 234 -22.81 -18.47 -19.29
N HIS A 235 -23.65 -18.84 -18.33
CA HIS A 235 -25.01 -18.34 -18.19
C HIS A 235 -25.02 -16.95 -17.56
#